data_AF-X0VDE4-F1
#
_entry.id   AF-X0VDE4-F1
#
_cell.length_a   1.000
_cell.length_b   1.000
_cell.length_c   1.000
_cell.angle_alpha   90.00
_cell.angle_beta   90.00
_cell.angle_gamma   90.00
#
_symmetry.space_group_name_H-M   'P 1'
#
loop_
_entity.id
_entity.type
_entity.pdbx_description
1 polymer ?
#
loop_
_entity_poly.entity_id
_entity_poly.type
_entity_poly.pdbx_seq_one_letter_code
_entity_poly.pdbx_strand_id
1 'polypeptide(L)'
;MDDGPLREQVRTLARQLGADELAVRDQAEKALMELGVKALPHLPIASERMKAEMRQRIQRIRDRLEVQQAETATQGGLVSLTFKDQPLSVVLKKLEEQSGNKIVDFRDFRGQPKTDPPISVDLQEVPFWKALDEVLQQAGMSTYPYAIDDEGEPLRGVAFVAGSLGGQAKNRHTCYEGPFRMQPLNVVARRDLREPMASGLDLEIEIAWEPRLAPILLTVIGDSVQAVDSADQPIAVRAMGRRAIEVHGAASTFPLRLDLPERGAASIKRL
;
A
#
# COMPACT_ATOMS: atom_id res chain seq x y z
N MET A 1 -9.70 3.95 21.07
CA MET A 1 -9.17 5.12 21.79
C MET A 1 -10.33 6.09 22.00
N ASP A 2 -10.40 6.74 23.15
CA ASP A 2 -11.51 7.62 23.50
C ASP A 2 -11.35 8.97 22.77
N ASP A 3 -11.99 9.12 21.60
CA ASP A 3 -12.00 10.36 20.80
C ASP A 3 -12.96 11.41 21.35
N GLY A 4 -13.60 11.16 22.50
CA GLY A 4 -14.52 12.08 23.18
C GLY A 4 -14.00 13.53 23.30
N PRO A 5 -12.79 13.77 23.83
CA PRO A 5 -12.28 15.13 24.02
C PRO A 5 -11.94 15.82 22.68
N LEU A 6 -11.37 15.08 21.72
CA LEU A 6 -11.05 15.63 20.40
C LEU A 6 -12.32 16.01 19.63
N ARG A 7 -13.34 15.15 19.65
CA ARG A 7 -14.63 15.40 19.00
C ARG A 7 -15.31 16.65 19.57
N GLU A 8 -15.28 16.84 20.89
CA GLU A 8 -15.91 18.00 21.52
C GLU A 8 -15.14 19.29 21.24
N GLN A 9 -13.80 19.21 21.19
CA GLN A 9 -12.95 20.31 20.77
C GLN A 9 -13.26 20.73 19.31
N VAL A 10 -13.29 19.79 18.37
CA VAL A 10 -13.61 20.06 16.96
C VAL A 10 -15.01 20.65 16.80
N ARG A 11 -16.01 20.15 17.54
CA ARG A 11 -17.38 20.70 17.53
C ARG A 11 -17.47 22.12 18.07
N THR A 12 -16.65 22.44 19.07
CA THR A 12 -16.60 23.79 19.64
C THR A 12 -15.98 24.77 18.67
N LEU A 13 -14.83 24.41 18.09
CA LEU A 13 -14.16 25.21 17.06
C LEU A 13 -15.05 25.37 15.81
N ALA A 14 -15.75 24.33 15.39
CA ALA A 14 -16.67 24.40 14.25
C ALA A 14 -17.81 25.40 14.51
N ARG A 15 -18.35 25.50 15.73
CA ARG A 15 -19.34 26.53 16.08
C ARG A 15 -18.78 27.94 16.00
N GLN A 16 -17.51 28.13 16.39
CA GLN A 16 -16.82 29.43 16.37
C GLN A 16 -16.53 29.95 14.95
N LEU A 17 -16.50 29.08 13.93
CA LEU A 17 -16.41 29.50 12.52
C LEU A 17 -17.60 30.34 12.03
N GLY A 18 -18.73 30.31 12.75
CA GLY A 18 -19.92 31.13 12.47
C GLY A 18 -20.10 32.33 13.40
N ALA A 19 -19.10 32.67 14.21
CA ALA A 19 -19.14 33.81 15.13
C ALA A 19 -19.18 35.15 14.37
N ASP A 20 -19.77 36.18 15.00
CA ASP A 20 -19.92 37.49 14.35
C ASP A 20 -18.59 38.26 14.24
N GLU A 21 -17.62 37.94 15.10
CA GLU A 21 -16.30 38.57 15.13
C GLU A 21 -15.31 37.87 14.18
N LEU A 22 -14.58 38.64 13.36
CA LEU A 22 -13.61 38.10 12.40
C LEU A 22 -12.44 37.37 13.08
N ALA A 23 -11.92 37.93 14.16
CA ALA A 23 -10.80 37.37 14.91
C ALA A 23 -11.11 35.96 15.45
N VAL A 24 -12.32 35.74 15.98
CA VAL A 24 -12.77 34.45 16.52
C VAL A 24 -12.86 33.40 15.41
N ARG A 25 -13.36 33.77 14.22
CA ARG A 25 -13.46 32.86 13.07
C ARG A 25 -12.09 32.43 12.57
N ASP A 26 -11.17 33.38 12.40
CA ASP A 26 -9.82 33.10 11.90
C ASP A 26 -9.01 32.26 12.91
N GLN A 27 -9.18 32.50 14.20
CA GLN A 27 -8.56 31.69 15.25
C GLN A 27 -9.11 30.26 15.27
N ALA A 28 -10.43 30.08 15.12
CA ALA A 28 -11.05 28.76 15.05
C ALA A 28 -10.59 27.98 13.80
N GLU A 29 -10.46 28.65 12.66
CA GLU A 29 -9.92 28.05 11.44
C GLU A 29 -8.47 27.62 11.61
N LYS A 30 -7.62 28.47 12.19
CA LYS A 30 -6.22 28.12 12.47
C LYS A 30 -6.11 26.93 13.43
N ALA A 31 -6.90 26.92 14.50
CA ALA A 31 -6.91 25.83 15.46
C ALA A 31 -7.38 24.50 14.85
N LEU A 32 -8.38 24.52 13.94
CA LEU A 32 -8.81 23.34 13.20
C LEU A 32 -7.72 22.82 12.24
N MET A 33 -6.99 23.72 11.59
CA MET A 33 -5.84 23.36 10.75
C MET A 33 -4.68 22.78 11.59
N GLU A 34 -4.44 23.28 12.81
CA GLU A 34 -3.41 22.77 13.73
C GLU A 34 -3.75 21.37 14.28
N LEU A 35 -5.03 21.06 14.49
CA LEU A 35 -5.48 19.70 14.82
C LEU A 35 -5.24 18.71 13.66
N GLY A 36 -5.13 19.22 12.43
CA GLY A 36 -4.79 18.47 11.23
C GLY A 36 -5.85 17.42 10.83
N VAL A 37 -5.40 16.39 10.11
CA VAL A 37 -6.24 15.34 9.51
C VAL A 37 -7.17 14.65 10.53
N LYS A 38 -6.76 14.57 11.81
CA LYS A 38 -7.56 13.95 12.88
C LYS A 38 -8.87 14.70 13.17
N ALA A 39 -8.99 15.97 12.78
CA ALA A 39 -10.23 16.73 12.92
C ALA A 39 -11.28 16.36 11.86
N LEU A 40 -10.88 15.83 10.70
CA LEU A 40 -11.74 15.59 9.54
C LEU A 40 -12.98 14.73 9.84
N PRO A 41 -12.90 13.61 10.60
CA PRO A 41 -14.06 12.77 10.92
C PRO A 41 -15.08 13.46 11.84
N HIS A 42 -14.66 14.51 12.54
CA HIS A 42 -15.49 15.23 13.51
C HIS A 42 -15.99 16.57 12.97
N LEU A 43 -15.45 17.04 11.84
CA LEU A 43 -15.90 18.24 11.18
C LEU A 43 -17.31 18.05 10.60
N PRO A 44 -18.24 19.00 10.83
CA PRO A 44 -19.57 18.92 10.26
C PRO A 44 -19.49 19.01 8.73
N ILE A 45 -20.44 18.37 8.05
CA ILE A 45 -20.57 18.45 6.59
C ILE A 45 -21.17 19.82 6.26
N ALA A 46 -20.55 20.53 5.32
CA ALA A 46 -21.08 21.80 4.81
C ALA A 46 -22.50 21.58 4.26
N SER A 47 -23.48 22.30 4.79
CA SER A 47 -24.88 22.15 4.37
C SER A 47 -25.54 23.50 4.11
N GLU A 48 -26.58 23.50 3.28
CA GLU A 48 -27.37 24.69 2.94
C GLU A 48 -28.04 25.34 4.16
N ARG A 49 -28.19 24.60 5.27
CA ARG A 49 -28.76 25.10 6.53
C ARG A 49 -27.79 25.99 7.32
N MET A 50 -26.51 26.05 6.95
CA MET A 50 -25.49 26.86 7.61
C MET A 50 -25.41 28.27 6.99
N LYS A 51 -24.99 29.27 7.77
CA LYS A 51 -24.63 30.61 7.26
C LYS A 51 -23.59 30.46 6.13
N ALA A 52 -23.73 31.26 5.07
CA ALA A 52 -22.90 31.14 3.85
C ALA A 52 -21.39 31.18 4.14
N GLU A 53 -20.95 32.08 5.01
CA GLU A 53 -19.54 32.22 5.35
C GLU A 53 -19.01 31.03 6.17
N MET A 54 -19.77 30.57 7.17
CA MET A 54 -19.42 29.39 7.96
C MET A 54 -19.30 28.15 7.06
N ARG A 55 -20.22 28.01 6.09
CA ARG A 55 -20.19 26.95 5.09
C ARG A 55 -18.92 27.01 4.22
N GLN A 56 -18.58 28.18 3.71
CA GLN A 56 -17.36 28.38 2.91
C GLN A 56 -16.08 28.05 3.70
N ARG A 57 -15.99 28.48 4.96
CA ARG A 57 -14.82 28.20 5.82
C ARG A 57 -14.70 26.72 6.15
N ILE A 58 -15.81 26.06 6.51
CA ILE A 58 -15.83 24.61 6.75
C ILE A 58 -15.37 23.86 5.50
N GLN A 59 -15.91 24.21 4.32
CA GLN A 59 -15.53 23.57 3.07
C GLN A 59 -14.04 23.75 2.79
N ARG A 60 -13.52 24.99 2.90
CA ARG A 60 -12.09 25.28 2.70
C ARG A 60 -11.19 24.49 3.64
N ILE A 61 -11.56 24.38 4.92
CA ILE A 61 -10.79 23.61 5.92
C ILE A 61 -10.80 22.13 5.54
N ARG A 62 -11.97 21.58 5.19
CA ARG A 62 -12.10 20.18 4.76
C ARG A 62 -11.24 19.89 3.54
N ASP A 63 -11.34 20.71 2.48
CA ASP A 63 -10.57 20.52 1.24
C ASP A 63 -9.06 20.51 1.54
N ARG A 64 -8.56 21.43 2.37
CA ARG A 64 -7.13 21.48 2.74
C ARG A 64 -6.69 20.28 3.57
N LEU A 65 -7.53 19.85 4.53
CA LEU A 65 -7.23 18.68 5.35
C LEU A 65 -7.33 17.37 4.57
N GLU A 66 -8.22 17.29 3.57
CA GLU A 66 -8.35 16.16 2.64
C GLU A 66 -7.11 16.07 1.72
N VAL A 67 -6.63 17.20 1.19
CA VAL A 67 -5.34 17.24 0.45
C VAL A 67 -4.18 16.82 1.35
N GLN A 68 -4.09 17.36 2.57
CA GLN A 68 -3.04 16.99 3.52
C GLN A 68 -3.13 15.51 3.92
N GLN A 69 -4.33 14.95 4.05
CA GLN A 69 -4.55 13.53 4.29
C GLN A 69 -4.05 12.69 3.12
N ALA A 70 -4.37 13.09 1.89
CA ALA A 70 -3.90 12.42 0.69
C ALA A 70 -2.37 12.44 0.59
N GLU A 71 -1.73 13.60 0.80
CA GLU A 71 -0.27 13.73 0.81
C GLU A 71 0.39 12.86 1.88
N THR A 72 -0.12 12.89 3.11
CA THR A 72 0.40 12.05 4.21
C THR A 72 0.20 10.56 3.91
N ALA A 73 -0.94 10.20 3.31
CA ALA A 73 -1.23 8.81 2.93
C ALA A 73 -0.28 8.30 1.83
N THR A 74 0.15 9.16 0.90
CA THR A 74 1.14 8.80 -0.14
C THR A 74 2.55 8.54 0.39
N GLN A 75 2.89 9.00 1.60
CA GLN A 75 4.21 8.76 2.20
C GLN A 75 4.38 7.33 2.77
N GLY A 76 3.30 6.55 2.85
CA GLY A 76 3.32 5.21 3.46
C GLY A 76 3.45 5.27 4.99
N GLY A 77 2.99 4.21 5.65
CA GLY A 77 3.12 4.09 7.11
C GLY A 77 4.50 3.59 7.47
N LEU A 78 5.30 4.42 8.14
CA LEU A 78 6.52 3.96 8.79
C LEU A 78 6.19 3.31 10.13
N VAL A 79 6.83 2.18 10.41
CA VAL A 79 6.65 1.41 11.63
C VAL A 79 7.98 1.11 12.28
N SER A 80 7.96 0.96 13.60
CA SER A 80 9.14 0.62 14.41
C SER A 80 8.74 -0.49 15.36
N LEU A 81 9.37 -1.64 15.22
CA LEU A 81 9.08 -2.85 15.98
C LEU A 81 10.37 -3.35 16.62
N THR A 82 10.39 -3.44 17.95
CA THR A 82 11.51 -4.05 18.67
C THR A 82 10.94 -5.16 19.55
N PHE A 83 11.18 -6.40 19.14
CA PHE A 83 10.71 -7.59 19.82
C PHE A 83 11.80 -8.65 19.90
N LYS A 84 11.77 -9.41 20.99
CA LYS A 84 12.62 -10.58 21.18
C LYS A 84 11.76 -11.75 21.64
N ASP A 85 11.84 -12.83 20.86
CA ASP A 85 11.19 -14.12 21.09
C ASP A 85 9.69 -14.00 21.44
N GLN A 86 8.99 -13.09 20.77
CA GLN A 86 7.55 -12.87 20.98
C GLN A 86 6.72 -13.70 19.99
N PRO A 87 5.54 -14.20 20.37
CA PRO A 87 4.66 -14.91 19.45
C PRO A 87 4.32 -14.04 18.22
N LEU A 88 4.30 -14.65 17.02
CA LEU A 88 3.90 -14.01 15.77
C LEU A 88 2.59 -13.23 15.91
N SER A 89 1.59 -13.81 16.57
CA SER A 89 0.29 -13.18 16.81
C SER A 89 0.39 -11.84 17.55
N VAL A 90 1.30 -11.73 18.52
CA VAL A 90 1.56 -10.50 19.29
C VAL A 90 2.24 -9.45 18.43
N VAL A 91 3.25 -9.85 17.65
CA VAL A 91 3.99 -8.93 16.77
C VAL A 91 3.08 -8.39 15.67
N LEU A 92 2.29 -9.25 15.01
CA LEU A 92 1.34 -8.83 13.97
C LEU A 92 0.24 -7.92 14.53
N LYS A 93 -0.25 -8.19 15.75
CA LYS A 93 -1.21 -7.28 16.40
C LYS A 93 -0.62 -5.90 16.63
N LYS A 94 0.64 -5.82 17.08
CA LYS A 94 1.31 -4.53 17.27
C LYS A 94 1.51 -3.78 15.96
N LEU A 95 1.87 -4.51 14.90
CA LEU A 95 2.02 -3.96 13.56
C LEU A 95 0.68 -3.42 13.02
N GLU A 96 -0.42 -4.15 13.21
CA GLU A 96 -1.78 -3.68 12.87
C GLU A 96 -2.14 -2.40 13.65
N GLU A 97 -1.89 -2.35 14.96
CA GLU A 97 -2.16 -1.17 15.79
C GLU A 97 -1.35 0.07 15.37
N GLN A 98 -0.08 -0.10 15.02
CA GLN A 98 0.80 1.03 14.64
C GLN A 98 0.51 1.53 13.22
N SER A 99 0.27 0.62 12.28
CA SER A 99 0.08 0.97 10.87
C SER A 99 -1.37 1.36 10.54
N GLY A 100 -2.34 0.82 11.29
CA GLY A 100 -3.77 0.90 10.97
C GLY A 100 -4.16 -0.01 9.80
N ASN A 101 -3.27 -0.88 9.33
CA ASN A 101 -3.56 -1.84 8.27
C ASN A 101 -4.02 -3.16 8.88
N LYS A 102 -5.22 -3.61 8.49
CA LYS A 102 -5.77 -4.89 8.94
C LYS A 102 -4.90 -6.06 8.43
N ILE A 103 -4.50 -6.94 9.32
CA ILE A 103 -3.78 -8.18 9.01
C ILE A 103 -4.66 -9.37 9.40
N VAL A 104 -4.78 -10.34 8.51
CA VAL A 104 -5.69 -11.49 8.69
C VAL A 104 -4.93 -12.80 8.53
N ASP A 105 -5.04 -13.65 9.54
CA ASP A 105 -4.54 -15.02 9.48
C ASP A 105 -5.50 -15.88 8.64
N PHE A 106 -5.08 -16.23 7.43
CA PHE A 106 -5.91 -16.95 6.46
C PHE A 106 -5.58 -18.45 6.42
N ARG A 107 -4.79 -18.94 7.38
CA ARG A 107 -4.35 -20.34 7.43
C ARG A 107 -5.49 -21.32 7.68
N ASP A 108 -6.41 -20.99 8.59
CA ASP A 108 -7.57 -21.85 8.88
C ASP A 108 -8.44 -22.05 7.64
N PHE A 109 -8.73 -20.98 6.90
CA PHE A 109 -9.50 -21.03 5.67
C PHE A 109 -8.82 -21.91 4.59
N ARG A 110 -7.49 -22.00 4.64
CA ARG A 110 -6.66 -22.81 3.74
C ARG A 110 -6.37 -24.21 4.27
N GLY A 111 -6.95 -24.60 5.42
CA GLY A 111 -6.69 -25.89 6.07
C GLY A 111 -5.24 -26.07 6.53
N GLN A 112 -4.54 -24.97 6.80
CA GLN A 112 -3.14 -24.97 7.24
C GLN A 112 -3.04 -24.90 8.76
N PRO A 113 -2.01 -25.50 9.39
CA PRO A 113 -1.82 -25.42 10.84
C PRO A 113 -1.59 -23.99 11.33
N LYS A 114 -2.32 -23.59 12.38
CA LYS A 114 -2.07 -22.35 13.12
C LYS A 114 -0.89 -22.50 14.07
N THR A 115 0.30 -22.31 13.54
CA THR A 115 1.53 -22.14 14.36
C THR A 115 1.67 -20.70 14.83
N ASP A 116 2.32 -20.49 15.97
CA ASP A 116 2.63 -19.14 16.48
C ASP A 116 4.13 -19.05 16.83
N PRO A 117 5.00 -19.09 15.80
CA PRO A 117 6.45 -19.15 16.02
C PRO A 117 6.96 -17.89 16.72
N PRO A 118 8.04 -17.99 17.52
CA PRO A 118 8.68 -16.82 18.13
C PRO A 118 9.36 -15.96 17.06
N ILE A 119 9.15 -14.65 17.17
CA ILE A 119 9.63 -13.61 16.27
C ILE A 119 10.54 -12.66 17.05
N SER A 120 11.68 -12.37 16.45
CA SER A 120 12.72 -11.47 16.95
C SER A 120 13.09 -10.50 15.83
N VAL A 121 12.69 -9.25 15.97
CA VAL A 121 12.87 -8.18 14.98
C VAL A 121 13.27 -6.89 15.67
N ASP A 122 14.14 -6.12 15.04
CA ASP A 122 14.52 -4.77 15.46
C ASP A 122 14.49 -3.85 14.24
N LEU A 123 13.35 -3.18 14.07
CA LEU A 123 13.02 -2.34 12.92
C LEU A 123 12.77 -0.92 13.41
N GLN A 124 13.40 0.05 12.73
CA GLN A 124 13.25 1.47 13.03
C GLN A 124 12.82 2.20 11.77
N GLU A 125 11.64 2.83 11.83
CA GLU A 125 11.09 3.70 10.79
C GLU A 125 11.10 3.06 9.39
N VAL A 126 10.68 1.80 9.30
CA VAL A 126 10.61 1.07 8.03
C VAL A 126 9.20 1.10 7.44
N PRO A 127 9.02 1.02 6.11
CA PRO A 127 7.70 0.90 5.50
C PRO A 127 6.93 -0.33 6.01
N PHE A 128 5.62 -0.19 6.19
CA PHE A 128 4.71 -1.27 6.64
C PHE A 128 4.96 -2.60 5.92
N TRP A 129 5.01 -2.56 4.59
CA TRP A 129 5.19 -3.78 3.78
C TRP A 129 6.52 -4.48 4.03
N LYS A 130 7.58 -3.71 4.24
CA LYS A 130 8.89 -4.27 4.58
C LYS A 130 8.86 -4.95 5.94
N ALA A 131 8.27 -4.30 6.95
CA ALA A 131 8.10 -4.89 8.27
C ALA A 131 7.23 -6.16 8.24
N LEU A 132 6.13 -6.13 7.49
CA LEU A 132 5.24 -7.28 7.35
C LEU A 132 5.98 -8.45 6.70
N ASP A 133 6.66 -8.22 5.58
CA ASP A 133 7.41 -9.26 4.88
C ASP A 133 8.52 -9.85 5.76
N GLU A 134 9.24 -9.03 6.54
CA GLU A 134 10.30 -9.51 7.44
C GLU A 134 9.74 -10.37 8.58
N VAL A 135 8.65 -9.94 9.21
CA VAL A 135 7.96 -10.71 10.26
C VAL A 135 7.40 -12.03 9.70
N LEU A 136 6.70 -11.99 8.57
CA LEU A 136 6.13 -13.19 7.95
C LEU A 136 7.23 -14.14 7.48
N GLN A 137 8.32 -13.63 6.90
CA GLN A 137 9.44 -14.45 6.45
C GLN A 137 10.11 -15.19 7.61
N GLN A 138 10.36 -14.52 8.74
CA GLN A 138 10.92 -15.18 9.93
C GLN A 138 9.99 -16.28 10.46
N ALA A 139 8.67 -16.10 10.31
CA ALA A 139 7.66 -17.09 10.67
C ALA A 139 7.49 -18.24 9.66
N GLY A 140 8.14 -18.20 8.50
CA GLY A 140 7.90 -19.14 7.40
C GLY A 140 6.54 -18.94 6.71
N MET A 141 5.98 -17.74 6.78
CA MET A 141 4.70 -17.33 6.21
C MET A 141 4.90 -16.46 4.97
N SER A 142 3.83 -16.25 4.20
CA SER A 142 3.80 -15.33 3.06
C SER A 142 2.48 -14.58 2.99
N THR A 143 2.52 -13.38 2.40
CA THR A 143 1.31 -12.61 2.08
C THR A 143 0.42 -13.38 1.10
N TYR A 144 -0.89 -13.20 1.23
CA TYR A 144 -1.90 -13.73 0.33
C TYR A 144 -2.88 -12.60 -0.04
N PRO A 145 -2.50 -11.72 -0.99
CA PRO A 145 -3.19 -10.45 -1.20
C PRO A 145 -4.54 -10.58 -1.91
N TYR A 146 -4.83 -11.74 -2.52
CA TYR A 146 -6.09 -12.04 -3.22
C TYR A 146 -7.07 -12.85 -2.35
N ALA A 147 -7.01 -12.67 -1.02
CA ALA A 147 -7.97 -13.28 -0.13
C ALA A 147 -9.37 -12.70 -0.33
N ILE A 148 -10.37 -13.56 -0.15
CA ILE A 148 -11.79 -13.19 -0.14
C ILE A 148 -12.35 -13.41 1.27
N ASP A 149 -13.40 -12.69 1.60
CA ASP A 149 -14.20 -12.95 2.79
C ASP A 149 -15.26 -14.04 2.54
N ASP A 150 -16.08 -14.31 3.57
CA ASP A 150 -17.13 -15.33 3.52
C ASP A 150 -18.24 -15.01 2.50
N GLU A 151 -18.34 -13.76 2.04
CA GLU A 151 -19.31 -13.29 1.05
C GLU A 151 -18.75 -13.39 -0.38
N GLY A 152 -17.47 -13.74 -0.53
CA GLY A 152 -16.79 -13.82 -1.81
C GLY A 152 -16.19 -12.50 -2.29
N GLU A 153 -16.24 -11.47 -1.46
CA GLU A 153 -15.70 -10.14 -1.76
C GLU A 153 -14.22 -10.05 -1.36
N PRO A 154 -13.43 -9.15 -1.96
CA PRO A 154 -12.05 -8.95 -1.55
C PRO A 154 -11.92 -8.62 -0.07
N LEU A 155 -11.03 -9.31 0.60
CA LEU A 155 -10.74 -9.08 1.99
C LEU A 155 -10.28 -7.63 2.21
N ARG A 156 -10.91 -6.94 3.17
CA ARG A 156 -10.51 -5.60 3.60
C ARG A 156 -9.30 -5.66 4.55
N GLY A 157 -8.17 -6.12 4.04
CA GLY A 157 -6.93 -6.28 4.79
C GLY A 157 -5.86 -7.05 4.00
N VAL A 158 -4.70 -7.25 4.62
CA VAL A 158 -3.67 -8.15 4.09
C VAL A 158 -3.81 -9.51 4.77
N ALA A 159 -4.15 -10.52 3.99
CA ALA A 159 -4.11 -11.90 4.47
C ALA A 159 -2.69 -12.46 4.41
N PHE A 160 -2.40 -13.44 5.27
CA PHE A 160 -1.20 -14.27 5.19
C PHE A 160 -1.52 -15.75 5.35
N VAL A 161 -0.64 -16.59 4.80
CA VAL A 161 -0.72 -18.05 4.79
C VAL A 161 0.65 -18.65 5.09
N ALA A 162 0.71 -19.96 5.38
CA ALA A 162 1.97 -20.68 5.42
C ALA A 162 2.65 -20.64 4.05
N GLY A 163 3.95 -20.32 4.03
CA GLY A 163 4.72 -20.18 2.81
C GLY A 163 4.99 -21.52 2.14
N SER A 164 4.83 -21.58 0.81
CA SER A 164 4.94 -22.80 -0.02
C SER A 164 6.32 -23.47 0.02
N LEU A 165 7.36 -22.74 0.46
CA LEU A 165 8.76 -23.20 0.51
C LEU A 165 9.35 -23.15 1.93
N GLY A 166 8.52 -23.23 2.97
CA GLY A 166 8.99 -23.28 4.36
C GLY A 166 9.89 -22.08 4.74
N GLY A 167 9.55 -20.88 4.27
CA GLY A 167 10.30 -19.64 4.55
C GLY A 167 11.58 -19.42 3.74
N GLN A 168 11.95 -20.31 2.80
CA GLN A 168 13.21 -20.17 2.05
C GLN A 168 13.16 -19.28 0.81
N ALA A 169 11.96 -18.92 0.32
CA ALA A 169 11.84 -17.91 -0.72
C ALA A 169 12.13 -16.53 -0.11
N LYS A 170 13.41 -16.14 -0.11
CA LYS A 170 13.77 -14.75 0.16
C LYS A 170 13.04 -13.88 -0.88
N ASN A 171 12.41 -12.79 -0.43
CA ASN A 171 11.81 -11.76 -1.29
C ASN A 171 12.91 -10.96 -2.03
N ARG A 172 13.71 -11.64 -2.85
CA ARG A 172 14.97 -11.12 -3.44
C ARG A 172 14.75 -10.04 -4.49
N HIS A 173 13.51 -9.83 -4.92
CA HIS A 173 13.15 -8.88 -5.97
C HIS A 173 11.97 -7.98 -5.59
N THR A 174 11.62 -7.94 -4.30
CA THR A 174 10.55 -7.06 -3.82
C THR A 174 11.11 -5.69 -3.52
N CYS A 175 10.44 -4.64 -4.00
CA CYS A 175 10.71 -3.26 -3.59
C CYS A 175 9.52 -2.68 -2.82
N TYR A 176 9.83 -1.72 -1.96
CA TYR A 176 8.87 -1.04 -1.10
C TYR A 176 9.06 0.45 -1.30
N GLU A 177 8.00 1.14 -1.73
CA GLU A 177 8.03 2.58 -1.99
C GLU A 177 6.75 3.20 -1.42
N GLY A 178 6.89 4.02 -0.38
CA GLY A 178 5.76 4.56 0.37
C GLY A 178 4.78 3.45 0.78
N PRO A 179 3.50 3.54 0.39
CA PRO A 179 2.47 2.55 0.75
C PRO A 179 2.45 1.34 -0.18
N PHE A 180 3.33 1.27 -1.18
CA PHE A 180 3.33 0.24 -2.20
C PHE A 180 4.39 -0.82 -1.96
N ARG A 181 4.03 -2.05 -2.29
CA ARG A 181 4.92 -3.21 -2.41
C ARG A 181 4.83 -3.70 -3.84
N MET A 182 5.97 -3.85 -4.51
CA MET A 182 6.00 -4.38 -5.87
C MET A 182 6.91 -5.60 -5.92
N GLN A 183 6.46 -6.65 -6.60
CA GLN A 183 7.20 -7.89 -6.73
C GLN A 183 7.00 -8.49 -8.13
N PRO A 184 8.08 -8.84 -8.85
CA PRO A 184 7.95 -9.66 -10.05
C PRO A 184 7.53 -11.08 -9.64
N LEU A 185 6.43 -11.57 -10.22
CA LEU A 185 5.90 -12.90 -9.97
C LEU A 185 6.55 -13.95 -10.90
N ASN A 186 6.75 -13.58 -12.16
CA ASN A 186 7.39 -14.43 -13.14
C ASN A 186 8.06 -13.61 -14.24
N VAL A 187 8.99 -14.26 -14.93
CA VAL A 187 9.66 -13.72 -16.11
C VAL A 187 9.65 -14.78 -17.21
N VAL A 188 9.16 -14.41 -18.39
CA VAL A 188 9.05 -15.29 -19.55
C VAL A 188 9.86 -14.71 -20.69
N ALA A 189 10.92 -15.40 -21.09
CA ALA A 189 11.71 -15.08 -22.25
C ALA A 189 11.23 -15.89 -23.46
N ARG A 190 10.52 -15.27 -24.39
CA ARG A 190 10.04 -15.91 -25.62
C ARG A 190 10.94 -15.55 -26.79
N ARG A 191 11.46 -16.57 -27.49
CA ARG A 191 12.13 -16.41 -28.79
C ARG A 191 11.27 -17.02 -29.87
N ASP A 192 10.90 -16.19 -30.83
CA ASP A 192 10.14 -16.64 -31.99
C ASP A 192 11.10 -16.89 -33.15
N LEU A 193 11.19 -18.15 -33.59
CA LEU A 193 12.12 -18.57 -34.63
C LEU A 193 11.63 -18.26 -36.04
N ARG A 194 10.33 -17.96 -36.21
CA ARG A 194 9.73 -17.63 -37.51
C ARG A 194 9.65 -16.13 -37.69
N GLU A 195 9.33 -15.42 -36.62
CA GLU A 195 9.23 -13.96 -36.61
C GLU A 195 10.13 -13.39 -35.51
N PRO A 196 11.44 -13.19 -35.77
CA PRO A 196 12.40 -12.74 -34.75
C PRO A 196 11.96 -11.48 -34.00
N MET A 197 11.26 -10.57 -34.68
CA MET A 197 10.69 -9.34 -34.12
C MET A 197 9.63 -9.59 -33.04
N ALA A 198 8.96 -10.74 -33.06
CA ALA A 198 7.96 -11.14 -32.07
C ALA A 198 8.59 -11.74 -30.79
N SER A 199 9.90 -11.97 -30.76
CA SER A 199 10.63 -12.34 -29.53
C SER A 199 10.47 -11.24 -28.49
N GLY A 200 10.50 -11.57 -27.20
CA GLY A 200 10.30 -10.60 -26.14
C GLY A 200 10.52 -11.18 -24.75
N LEU A 201 10.57 -10.29 -23.77
CA LEU A 201 10.64 -10.62 -22.35
C LEU A 201 9.37 -10.06 -21.68
N ASP A 202 8.55 -10.95 -21.12
CA ASP A 202 7.36 -10.57 -20.37
C ASP A 202 7.66 -10.74 -18.87
N LEU A 203 7.44 -9.69 -18.09
CA LEU A 203 7.47 -9.74 -16.62
C LEU A 203 6.06 -9.50 -16.10
N GLU A 204 5.55 -10.42 -15.27
CA GLU A 204 4.33 -10.17 -14.51
C GLU A 204 4.72 -9.53 -13.17
N ILE A 205 4.25 -8.31 -12.92
CA ILE A 205 4.54 -7.59 -11.68
C ILE A 205 3.27 -7.52 -10.84
N GLU A 206 3.34 -7.98 -9.60
CA GLU A 206 2.35 -7.70 -8.56
C GLU A 206 2.64 -6.33 -7.96
N ILE A 207 1.61 -5.50 -7.84
CA ILE A 207 1.62 -4.29 -7.02
C ILE A 207 0.55 -4.44 -5.94
N ALA A 208 0.97 -4.31 -4.69
CA ALA A 208 0.12 -4.26 -3.52
C ALA A 208 0.22 -2.89 -2.85
N TRP A 209 -0.85 -2.47 -2.19
CA TRP A 209 -0.92 -1.19 -1.47
C TRP A 209 -1.46 -1.40 -0.06
N GLU A 210 -1.04 -0.54 0.87
CA GLU A 210 -1.59 -0.54 2.23
C GLU A 210 -3.13 -0.51 2.19
N PRO A 211 -3.84 -1.48 2.82
CA PRO A 211 -5.30 -1.58 2.72
C PRO A 211 -6.04 -0.32 3.17
N ARG A 212 -5.45 0.46 4.09
CA ARG A 212 -6.04 1.73 4.56
C ARG A 212 -6.14 2.81 3.49
N LEU A 213 -5.42 2.69 2.37
CA LEU A 213 -5.48 3.66 1.29
C LEU A 213 -6.75 3.56 0.45
N ALA A 214 -7.23 2.34 0.21
CA ALA A 214 -8.37 2.05 -0.67
C ALA A 214 -8.42 2.94 -1.94
N PRO A 215 -7.40 2.87 -2.83
CA PRO A 215 -7.33 3.74 -3.99
C PRO A 215 -8.55 3.54 -4.90
N ILE A 216 -8.96 4.58 -5.62
CA ILE A 216 -10.06 4.49 -6.60
C ILE A 216 -9.50 4.20 -7.99
N LEU A 217 -8.30 4.70 -8.28
CA LEU A 217 -7.60 4.53 -9.54
C LEU A 217 -6.11 4.44 -9.29
N LEU A 218 -5.48 3.42 -9.87
CA LEU A 218 -4.03 3.35 -10.00
C LEU A 218 -3.68 3.43 -11.49
N THR A 219 -2.56 4.09 -11.79
CA THR A 219 -2.10 4.25 -13.16
C THR A 219 -0.60 4.04 -13.22
N VAL A 220 -0.15 3.23 -14.18
CA VAL A 220 1.25 3.17 -14.57
C VAL A 220 1.46 4.08 -15.78
N ILE A 221 2.52 4.89 -15.71
CA ILE A 221 2.97 5.74 -16.80
C ILE A 221 4.17 5.04 -17.43
N GLY A 222 3.99 4.46 -18.62
CA GLY A 222 5.01 3.67 -19.29
C GLY A 222 6.33 4.42 -19.51
N ASP A 223 6.26 5.71 -19.79
CA ASP A 223 7.43 6.56 -20.04
C ASP A 223 8.32 6.77 -18.80
N SER A 224 7.80 6.46 -17.60
CA SER A 224 8.59 6.47 -16.37
C SER A 224 9.25 5.13 -16.05
N VAL A 225 9.03 4.09 -16.86
CA VAL A 225 9.62 2.77 -16.65
C VAL A 225 10.94 2.67 -17.38
N GLN A 226 11.98 2.27 -16.65
CA GLN A 226 13.31 2.03 -17.19
C GLN A 226 13.73 0.60 -16.84
N ALA A 227 14.43 -0.06 -17.77
CA ALA A 227 15.01 -1.37 -17.55
C ALA A 227 16.45 -1.36 -18.04
N VAL A 228 17.34 -2.00 -17.28
CA VAL A 228 18.75 -2.18 -17.63
C VAL A 228 19.16 -3.63 -17.42
N ASP A 229 20.18 -4.07 -18.15
CA ASP A 229 20.80 -5.38 -17.94
C ASP A 229 21.88 -5.34 -16.83
N SER A 230 22.59 -6.45 -16.63
CA SER A 230 23.66 -6.55 -15.63
C SER A 230 24.91 -5.71 -15.95
N ALA A 231 25.00 -5.11 -17.13
CA ALA A 231 26.08 -4.23 -17.58
C ALA A 231 25.59 -2.77 -17.70
N ASP A 232 24.49 -2.44 -17.02
CA ASP A 232 23.83 -1.13 -17.04
C ASP A 232 23.41 -0.66 -18.45
N GLN A 233 23.25 -1.58 -19.40
CA GLN A 233 22.77 -1.26 -20.74
C GLN A 233 21.24 -1.20 -20.76
N PRO A 234 20.64 -0.19 -21.41
CA PRO A 234 19.20 -0.04 -21.44
C PRO A 234 18.53 -1.18 -22.22
N ILE A 235 17.49 -1.76 -21.61
CA ILE A 235 16.57 -2.69 -22.27
C ILE A 235 15.32 -1.90 -22.63
N ALA A 236 14.96 -1.89 -23.92
CA ALA A 236 13.80 -1.15 -24.37
C ALA A 236 12.51 -1.69 -23.74
N VAL A 237 11.73 -0.80 -23.10
CA VAL A 237 10.37 -1.09 -22.66
C VAL A 237 9.45 -0.96 -23.87
N ARG A 238 8.72 -2.03 -24.20
CA ARG A 238 7.75 -1.98 -25.29
C ARG A 238 6.57 -1.15 -24.86
N ALA A 239 6.19 -0.19 -25.71
CA ALA A 239 5.19 0.86 -25.47
C ALA A 239 4.09 0.41 -24.50
N MET A 240 4.17 0.92 -23.27
CA MET A 240 3.19 0.66 -22.21
C MET A 240 2.13 1.76 -22.15
N GLY A 241 2.47 2.98 -22.59
CA GLY A 241 1.59 4.15 -22.53
C GLY A 241 1.11 4.43 -21.10
N ARG A 242 -0.01 5.15 -20.97
CA ARG A 242 -0.70 5.29 -19.68
C ARG A 242 -1.70 4.14 -19.52
N ARG A 243 -1.54 3.32 -18.48
CA ARG A 243 -2.40 2.16 -18.22
C ARG A 243 -3.03 2.24 -16.84
N ALA A 244 -4.35 2.12 -16.78
CA ALA A 244 -5.06 1.94 -15.51
C ALA A 244 -4.81 0.53 -14.97
N ILE A 245 -4.53 0.43 -13.67
CA ILE A 245 -4.50 -0.82 -12.93
C ILE A 245 -5.87 -0.99 -12.27
N GLU A 246 -6.46 -2.17 -12.45
CA GLU A 246 -7.70 -2.52 -11.78
C GLU A 246 -7.47 -2.57 -10.27
N VAL A 247 -8.28 -1.82 -9.53
CA VAL A 247 -8.22 -1.79 -8.07
C VAL A 247 -9.31 -2.67 -7.52
N HIS A 248 -8.93 -3.87 -7.08
CA HIS A 248 -9.81 -4.83 -6.44
C HIS A 248 -9.06 -5.46 -5.27
N GLY A 249 -9.54 -5.23 -4.04
CA GLY A 249 -8.81 -5.63 -2.83
C GLY A 249 -7.58 -4.76 -2.54
N ALA A 250 -6.47 -5.41 -2.20
CA ALA A 250 -5.22 -4.74 -1.78
C ALA A 250 -4.03 -4.99 -2.72
N ALA A 251 -4.23 -5.70 -3.83
CA ALA A 251 -3.21 -5.90 -4.85
C ALA A 251 -3.80 -6.15 -6.24
N SER A 252 -2.96 -5.98 -7.24
CA SER A 252 -3.27 -6.24 -8.64
C SER A 252 -2.00 -6.64 -9.37
N THR A 253 -2.12 -7.18 -10.57
CA THR A 253 -0.96 -7.48 -11.42
C THR A 253 -1.01 -6.69 -12.71
N PHE A 254 0.16 -6.42 -13.27
CA PHE A 254 0.26 -5.91 -14.63
C PHE A 254 1.50 -6.49 -15.33
N PRO A 255 1.38 -6.81 -16.63
CA PRO A 255 2.51 -7.23 -17.43
C PRO A 255 3.35 -6.02 -17.86
N LEU A 256 4.66 -6.16 -17.74
CA LEU A 256 5.68 -5.28 -18.32
C LEU A 256 6.38 -6.04 -19.45
N ARG A 257 6.31 -5.49 -20.66
CA ARG A 257 6.93 -6.08 -21.85
C ARG A 257 8.22 -5.36 -22.19
N LEU A 258 9.30 -6.11 -22.29
CA LEU A 258 10.62 -5.61 -22.64
C LEU A 258 11.12 -6.29 -23.92
N ASP A 259 12.05 -5.64 -24.59
CA ASP A 259 12.86 -6.31 -25.59
C ASP A 259 13.73 -7.39 -24.94
N LEU A 260 13.99 -8.44 -25.69
CA LEU A 260 14.69 -9.60 -25.20
C LEU A 260 16.21 -9.36 -25.28
N PRO A 261 16.94 -9.35 -24.15
CA PRO A 261 18.39 -9.17 -24.19
C PRO A 261 19.09 -10.33 -24.89
N GLU A 262 20.28 -10.04 -25.45
CA GLU A 262 21.14 -11.05 -26.05
C GLU A 262 21.58 -12.09 -25.02
N ARG A 263 21.78 -13.35 -25.45
CA ARG A 263 22.31 -14.40 -24.56
C ARG A 263 23.81 -14.52 -24.72
N GLY A 264 24.48 -14.94 -23.65
CA GLY A 264 25.84 -15.48 -23.74
C GLY A 264 25.96 -16.79 -24.53
N ALA A 265 24.86 -17.52 -24.76
CA ALA A 265 24.84 -18.74 -25.59
C ALA A 265 23.95 -18.54 -26.83
N ALA A 266 24.56 -18.54 -28.02
CA ALA A 266 23.91 -18.16 -29.28
C ALA A 266 23.23 -19.32 -30.03
N SER A 267 23.59 -20.59 -29.75
CA SER A 267 23.07 -21.74 -30.51
C SER A 267 22.93 -23.01 -29.67
N ILE A 268 21.92 -23.82 -29.97
CA ILE A 268 21.82 -25.20 -29.47
C ILE A 268 22.60 -26.10 -30.44
N LYS A 269 23.69 -26.73 -29.97
CA LYS A 269 24.59 -27.53 -30.83
C LYS A 269 23.95 -28.83 -31.34
N ARG A 270 22.94 -29.36 -30.64
CA ARG A 270 22.21 -30.59 -30.96
C ARG A 270 20.87 -30.63 -30.20
N LEU A 271 19.82 -31.15 -30.83
CA LEU A 271 18.55 -31.54 -30.19
C LEU A 271 18.48 -33.06 -30.04
#